data_AF-A0A6L3ZWP3-F1
#
_entry.id   AF-A0A6L3ZWP3-F1
#
_cell.length_a   1.000
_cell.length_b   1.000
_cell.length_c   1.000
_cell.angle_alpha   90.00
_cell.angle_beta   90.00
_cell.angle_gamma   90.00
#
_symmetry.space_group_name_H-M   'P 1'
#
loop_
_entity.id
_entity.type
_entity.pdbx_description
1 polymer ?
#
loop_
_entity_poly.entity_id
_entity_poly.type
_entity_poly.pdbx_seq_one_letter_code
_entity_poly.pdbx_strand_id
1 'polypeptide(L)'
;VKLSTYVALGRITFDEAMRGDYRPCQIGEIFRPLWSTHWFRVEIHIPNAWQGQEVHLRWDSSSEACIWQDGVPLQGLTGSARTGDGDGWDRQKPIRTAYCLTKSAQGGQAITLYIEAAMNGMFGLINGDEFRQLGLLRQADIATFDRALWDLLWDYTIVADMATHLPSNTPRGGQALYTANAIVNQVYLDAPSTWPAGREIAAKFLSARNGDGQHNLSAIGHAHIDTAWLWPLAETMRKCYRTFSTALCYMQDYPDYKFVCSQAQQLAWMKDQQPALYEKIKAAVQAGRFVPAGGTWVEPDCNLPSGESLVRQFLYGQRFFQQEFGITCREFWLPDTFGYPAALPQIMRGAGIEYFLTQ
;
A
#
# COMPACT_ATOMS: atom_id res chain seq x y z
N VAL A 1 9.87 -1.96 -23.28
CA VAL A 1 8.46 -2.34 -22.99
C VAL A 1 7.61 -1.88 -24.16
N LYS A 2 6.68 -2.71 -24.62
CA LYS A 2 5.68 -2.33 -25.64
C LYS A 2 4.33 -2.16 -24.95
N LEU A 3 3.63 -1.08 -25.28
CA LEU A 3 2.42 -0.65 -24.60
C LEU A 3 1.25 -0.57 -25.57
N SER A 4 0.11 -1.02 -25.09
CA SER A 4 -1.16 -0.79 -25.75
C SER A 4 -2.23 -0.55 -24.69
N THR A 5 -3.26 0.21 -25.03
CA THR A 5 -4.31 0.65 -24.11
C THR A 5 -5.69 0.38 -24.70
N TYR A 6 -6.62 0.05 -23.81
CA TYR A 6 -8.05 -0.08 -24.07
C TYR A 6 -8.80 0.83 -23.11
N VAL A 7 -9.67 1.67 -23.66
CA VAL A 7 -10.47 2.62 -22.87
C VAL A 7 -11.78 1.96 -22.46
N ALA A 8 -12.00 1.84 -21.16
CA ALA A 8 -13.26 1.43 -20.57
C ALA A 8 -13.88 2.63 -19.83
N LEU A 9 -14.88 3.27 -20.43
CA LEU A 9 -15.53 4.44 -19.82
C LEU A 9 -16.21 4.11 -18.48
N GLY A 10 -16.58 2.85 -18.28
CA GLY A 10 -17.14 2.33 -17.04
C GLY A 10 -16.13 1.56 -16.18
N ARG A 11 -16.66 0.85 -15.18
CA ARG A 11 -15.93 -0.15 -14.39
C ARG A 11 -16.30 -1.50 -14.94
N ILE A 12 -15.33 -2.21 -15.48
CA ILE A 12 -15.51 -3.51 -16.13
C ILE A 12 -14.65 -4.55 -15.43
N THR A 13 -15.03 -5.80 -15.59
CA THR A 13 -14.26 -6.94 -15.10
C THR A 13 -12.96 -7.12 -15.89
N PHE A 14 -12.02 -7.88 -15.32
CA PHE A 14 -10.79 -8.25 -16.02
C PHE A 14 -11.09 -8.99 -17.35
N ASP A 15 -12.03 -9.94 -17.35
CA ASP A 15 -12.38 -10.72 -18.55
C ASP A 15 -12.95 -9.86 -19.67
N GLU A 16 -13.77 -8.87 -19.33
CA GLU A 16 -14.26 -7.87 -20.30
C GLU A 16 -13.11 -7.03 -20.84
N ALA A 17 -12.19 -6.60 -19.97
CA ALA A 17 -11.03 -5.83 -20.37
C ALA A 17 -10.09 -6.60 -21.30
N MET A 18 -9.99 -7.93 -21.16
CA MET A 18 -9.17 -8.77 -22.04
C MET A 18 -9.74 -8.89 -23.46
N ARG A 19 -11.04 -8.66 -23.63
CA ARG A 19 -11.74 -8.67 -24.93
C ARG A 19 -11.77 -7.30 -25.59
N GLY A 20 -11.24 -6.27 -24.94
CA GLY A 20 -11.19 -4.92 -25.46
C GLY A 20 -10.27 -4.79 -26.68
N ASP A 21 -10.56 -3.81 -27.54
CA ASP A 21 -9.73 -3.48 -28.70
C ASP A 21 -8.57 -2.57 -28.26
N TYR A 22 -7.42 -3.20 -27.97
CA TYR A 22 -6.21 -2.48 -27.55
C TYR A 22 -5.53 -1.78 -28.73
N ARG A 23 -5.33 -0.47 -28.61
CA ARG A 23 -4.49 0.31 -29.54
C ARG A 23 -3.10 0.57 -28.97
N PRO A 24 -2.06 0.74 -29.79
CA PRO A 24 -0.77 1.22 -29.32
C PRO A 24 -0.88 2.56 -28.56
N CYS A 25 -0.06 2.73 -27.53
CA CYS A 25 0.08 3.97 -26.78
C CYS A 25 1.55 4.21 -26.37
N GLN A 26 1.87 5.42 -25.94
CA GLN A 26 3.24 5.81 -25.60
C GLN A 26 3.33 6.75 -24.39
N ILE A 27 4.51 6.82 -23.79
CA ILE A 27 4.83 7.81 -22.76
C ILE A 27 4.62 9.22 -23.33
N GLY A 28 4.07 10.12 -22.51
CA GLY A 28 3.68 11.48 -22.88
C GLY A 28 2.22 11.63 -23.30
N GLU A 29 1.50 10.51 -23.50
CA GLU A 29 0.07 10.54 -23.80
C GLU A 29 -0.77 10.85 -22.54
N ILE A 30 -1.85 11.61 -22.70
CA ILE A 30 -2.79 11.97 -21.64
C ILE A 30 -4.11 11.20 -21.84
N PHE A 31 -4.48 10.42 -20.82
CA PHE A 31 -5.69 9.60 -20.83
C PHE A 31 -6.88 10.32 -20.19
N ARG A 32 -8.02 10.26 -20.89
CA ARG A 32 -9.24 11.04 -20.61
C ARG A 32 -10.49 10.22 -20.96
N PRO A 33 -11.69 10.61 -20.47
CA PRO A 33 -11.95 11.68 -19.49
C PRO A 33 -11.50 11.30 -18.07
N LEU A 34 -11.55 12.23 -17.11
CA LEU A 34 -11.38 11.88 -15.70
C LEU A 34 -12.46 10.87 -15.26
N TRP A 35 -12.16 10.07 -14.24
CA TRP A 35 -12.95 8.92 -13.77
C TRP A 35 -13.13 7.76 -14.76
N SER A 36 -12.65 7.88 -16.00
CA SER A 36 -12.60 6.73 -16.91
C SER A 36 -11.55 5.72 -16.46
N THR A 37 -11.72 4.49 -16.90
CA THR A 37 -10.77 3.40 -16.68
C THR A 37 -10.00 3.14 -17.96
N HIS A 38 -8.69 3.01 -17.87
CA HIS A 38 -7.84 2.62 -18.99
C HIS A 38 -7.09 1.36 -18.61
N TRP A 39 -7.22 0.33 -19.43
CA TRP A 39 -6.49 -0.91 -19.27
C TRP A 39 -5.28 -0.87 -20.18
N PHE A 40 -4.10 -1.04 -19.61
CA PHE A 40 -2.85 -1.10 -20.35
C PHE A 40 -2.37 -2.54 -20.41
N ARG A 41 -2.14 -3.06 -21.62
CA ARG A 41 -1.38 -4.28 -21.83
C ARG A 41 0.09 -3.91 -21.97
N VAL A 42 0.89 -4.44 -21.06
CA VAL A 42 2.32 -4.15 -20.91
C VAL A 42 3.09 -5.40 -21.31
N GLU A 43 3.62 -5.39 -22.53
CA GLU A 43 4.45 -6.46 -23.08
C GLU A 43 5.92 -6.16 -22.77
N ILE A 44 6.52 -7.00 -21.93
CA ILE A 44 7.86 -6.82 -21.37
C ILE A 44 8.77 -7.91 -21.95
N HIS A 45 9.94 -7.49 -22.40
CA HIS A 45 11.03 -8.40 -22.76
C HIS A 45 12.25 -8.04 -21.91
N ILE A 46 12.69 -8.97 -21.06
CA ILE A 46 13.85 -8.77 -20.22
C ILE A 46 15.13 -9.05 -21.04
N PRO A 47 16.07 -8.10 -21.17
CA PRO A 47 17.30 -8.33 -21.91
C PRO A 47 18.11 -9.52 -21.38
N ASN A 48 18.78 -10.25 -22.29
CA ASN A 48 19.67 -11.36 -21.91
C ASN A 48 20.76 -10.94 -20.92
N ALA A 49 21.24 -9.69 -21.01
CA ALA A 49 22.26 -9.14 -20.12
C ALA A 49 21.81 -9.03 -18.65
N TRP A 50 20.51 -9.13 -18.37
CA TRP A 50 19.95 -9.01 -17.01
C TRP A 50 19.67 -10.37 -16.36
N GLN A 51 20.19 -11.47 -16.94
CA GLN A 51 20.10 -12.81 -16.34
C GLN A 51 20.51 -12.80 -14.86
N GLY A 52 19.66 -13.37 -14.00
CA GLY A 52 19.88 -13.48 -12.55
C GLY A 52 19.67 -12.19 -11.76
N GLN A 53 19.39 -11.05 -12.42
CA GLN A 53 19.17 -9.78 -11.72
C GLN A 53 17.73 -9.65 -11.25
N GLU A 54 17.53 -8.91 -10.17
CA GLU A 54 16.20 -8.46 -9.76
C GLU A 54 15.74 -7.35 -10.72
N VAL A 55 14.51 -7.47 -11.24
CA VAL A 55 13.97 -6.54 -12.25
C VAL A 55 12.62 -6.03 -11.80
N HIS A 56 12.46 -4.71 -11.88
CA HIS A 56 11.25 -3.99 -11.49
C HIS A 56 10.62 -3.32 -12.70
N LEU A 57 9.29 -3.33 -12.75
CA LEU A 57 8.50 -2.42 -13.56
C LEU A 57 8.44 -1.07 -12.85
N ARG A 58 8.65 0.02 -13.60
CA ARG A 58 8.38 1.38 -13.14
C ARG A 58 7.24 1.97 -13.96
N TRP A 59 6.22 2.44 -13.26
CA TRP A 59 4.98 2.92 -13.83
C TRP A 59 4.51 4.21 -13.17
N ASP A 60 4.17 5.20 -13.98
CA ASP A 60 3.53 6.42 -13.52
C ASP A 60 2.53 6.90 -14.58
N SER A 61 1.26 6.57 -14.37
CA SER A 61 0.12 7.07 -15.16
C SER A 61 -0.45 8.39 -14.62
N SER A 62 0.22 9.04 -13.66
CA SER A 62 -0.29 10.22 -12.95
C SER A 62 -1.70 9.98 -12.41
N SER A 63 -1.96 8.76 -11.91
CA SER A 63 -3.28 8.32 -11.48
C SER A 63 -3.15 7.17 -10.48
N GLU A 64 -4.26 6.74 -9.89
CA GLU A 64 -4.33 5.43 -9.27
C GLU A 64 -4.31 4.32 -10.33
N ALA A 65 -3.64 3.22 -10.04
CA ALA A 65 -3.62 2.05 -10.91
C ALA A 65 -3.46 0.74 -10.13
N CYS A 66 -3.71 -0.38 -10.79
CA CYS A 66 -3.52 -1.73 -10.25
C CYS A 66 -2.88 -2.62 -11.30
N ILE A 67 -1.88 -3.39 -10.89
CA ILE A 67 -1.30 -4.45 -11.70
C ILE A 67 -2.17 -5.70 -11.58
N TRP A 68 -2.44 -6.32 -12.71
CA TRP A 68 -3.22 -7.54 -12.87
C TRP A 68 -2.43 -8.59 -13.64
N GLN A 69 -2.59 -9.83 -13.22
CA GLN A 69 -2.12 -11.01 -13.95
C GLN A 69 -3.12 -12.13 -13.75
N ASP A 70 -3.50 -12.80 -14.85
CA ASP A 70 -4.40 -13.96 -14.85
C ASP A 70 -5.70 -13.74 -14.03
N GLY A 71 -6.30 -12.55 -14.16
CA GLY A 71 -7.54 -12.20 -13.45
C GLY A 71 -7.39 -11.88 -11.97
N VAL A 72 -6.16 -11.77 -11.46
CA VAL A 72 -5.89 -11.47 -10.05
C VAL A 72 -5.17 -10.12 -9.91
N PRO A 73 -5.65 -9.21 -9.04
CA PRO A 73 -4.93 -7.99 -8.73
C PRO A 73 -3.70 -8.31 -7.87
N LEU A 74 -2.55 -7.77 -8.24
CA LEU A 74 -1.25 -8.06 -7.61
C LEU A 74 -0.75 -6.93 -6.73
N GLN A 75 -0.78 -5.69 -7.24
CA GLN A 75 -0.32 -4.53 -6.48
C GLN A 75 -1.01 -3.26 -6.97
N GLY A 76 -1.39 -2.39 -6.05
CA GLY A 76 -1.74 -1.01 -6.36
C GLY A 76 -0.50 -0.21 -6.79
N LEU A 77 -0.74 0.84 -7.56
CA LEU A 77 0.23 1.85 -7.95
C LEU A 77 -0.42 3.22 -7.74
N THR A 78 0.37 4.22 -7.42
CA THR A 78 -0.11 5.59 -7.21
C THR A 78 0.89 6.58 -7.77
N GLY A 79 0.51 7.18 -8.90
CA GLY A 79 1.33 8.09 -9.70
C GLY A 79 1.55 9.48 -9.08
N SER A 80 2.17 10.36 -9.85
CA SER A 80 2.68 11.66 -9.37
C SER A 80 1.63 12.76 -9.24
N ALA A 81 0.53 12.70 -10.00
CA ALA A 81 -0.54 13.70 -9.91
C ALA A 81 -1.46 13.36 -8.72
N ARG A 82 -1.08 13.85 -7.54
CA ARG A 82 -1.91 13.78 -6.34
C ARG A 82 -2.99 14.87 -6.40
N THR A 83 -4.07 14.64 -5.68
CA THR A 83 -5.12 15.63 -5.42
C THR A 83 -5.28 15.71 -3.91
N GLY A 84 -5.20 16.91 -3.31
CA GLY A 84 -5.45 17.12 -1.87
C GLY A 84 -4.39 17.93 -1.11
N ASP A 85 -4.80 18.54 0.01
CA ASP A 85 -3.92 19.32 0.89
C ASP A 85 -3.41 18.50 2.09
N GLY A 86 -2.14 18.70 2.50
CA GLY A 86 -1.70 18.40 3.87
C GLY A 86 -1.21 17.00 4.26
N ASP A 87 -0.83 16.10 3.34
CA ASP A 87 -0.43 14.72 3.70
C ASP A 87 1.00 14.55 4.27
N GLY A 88 1.81 15.61 4.33
CA GLY A 88 3.19 15.56 4.84
C GLY A 88 4.21 14.94 3.88
N TRP A 89 3.81 14.64 2.64
CA TRP A 89 4.68 14.03 1.63
C TRP A 89 4.99 15.02 0.49
N ASP A 90 6.12 14.81 -0.20
CA ASP A 90 6.53 15.64 -1.34
C ASP A 90 5.54 15.49 -2.52
N ARG A 91 4.75 16.53 -2.79
CA ARG A 91 3.72 16.59 -3.85
C ARG A 91 4.28 16.33 -5.26
N GLN A 92 5.58 16.48 -5.47
CA GLN A 92 6.21 16.28 -6.78
C GLN A 92 6.72 14.85 -6.99
N LYS A 93 6.72 14.01 -5.95
CA LYS A 93 7.18 12.63 -6.04
C LYS A 93 5.99 11.67 -6.09
N PRO A 94 6.04 10.64 -6.94
CA PRO A 94 5.02 9.62 -6.95
C PRO A 94 5.12 8.75 -5.69
N ILE A 95 3.98 8.23 -5.21
CA ILE A 95 3.92 7.49 -3.94
C ILE A 95 4.39 6.04 -4.14
N ARG A 96 3.93 5.41 -5.23
CA ARG A 96 4.26 4.01 -5.53
C ARG A 96 4.25 3.77 -7.03
N THR A 97 5.44 3.67 -7.61
CA THR A 97 5.63 3.45 -9.05
C THR A 97 6.28 2.12 -9.39
N ALA A 98 6.83 1.42 -8.41
CA ALA A 98 7.61 0.21 -8.64
C ALA A 98 6.80 -1.05 -8.34
N TYR A 99 7.05 -2.09 -9.13
CA TYR A 99 6.59 -3.46 -8.89
C TYR A 99 7.70 -4.45 -9.24
N CYS A 100 8.04 -5.35 -8.32
CA CYS A 100 9.03 -6.39 -8.56
C CYS A 100 8.46 -7.42 -9.55
N LEU A 101 9.00 -7.45 -10.78
CA LEU A 101 8.61 -8.43 -11.78
C LEU A 101 9.18 -9.81 -11.46
N THR A 102 10.42 -9.82 -11.00
CA THR A 102 11.14 -11.03 -10.59
C THR A 102 12.35 -10.66 -9.74
N LYS A 103 12.63 -11.47 -8.73
CA LYS A 103 13.85 -11.38 -7.91
C LYS A 103 15.09 -11.95 -8.60
N SER A 104 14.90 -12.72 -9.67
CA SER A 104 15.97 -13.32 -10.47
C SER A 104 15.47 -13.55 -11.89
N ALA A 105 15.82 -12.66 -12.81
CA ALA A 105 15.33 -12.72 -14.18
C ALA A 105 15.93 -13.88 -14.99
N GLN A 106 15.11 -14.43 -15.88
CA GLN A 106 15.57 -15.26 -16.98
C GLN A 106 15.81 -14.34 -18.19
N GLY A 107 17.02 -14.34 -18.73
CA GLY A 107 17.39 -13.54 -19.89
C GLY A 107 16.53 -13.90 -21.10
N GLY A 108 15.99 -12.88 -21.77
CA GLY A 108 15.10 -13.06 -22.93
C GLY A 108 13.67 -13.41 -22.55
N GLN A 109 13.35 -13.52 -21.26
CA GLN A 109 12.00 -13.81 -20.79
C GLN A 109 11.01 -12.75 -21.26
N ALA A 110 9.90 -13.22 -21.82
CA ALA A 110 8.74 -12.39 -22.14
C ALA A 110 7.72 -12.47 -21.00
N ILE A 111 7.24 -11.32 -20.55
CA ILE A 111 6.20 -11.20 -19.52
C ILE A 111 5.13 -10.28 -20.07
N THR A 112 3.87 -10.66 -19.93
CA THR A 112 2.74 -9.76 -20.21
C THR A 112 1.97 -9.52 -18.92
N LEU A 113 1.78 -8.25 -18.58
CA LEU A 113 0.95 -7.83 -17.45
C LEU A 113 -0.11 -6.85 -17.94
N TYR A 114 -1.16 -6.70 -17.14
CA TYR A 114 -2.19 -5.71 -17.38
C TYR A 114 -2.17 -4.68 -16.24
N ILE A 115 -2.42 -3.43 -16.59
CA ILE A 115 -2.52 -2.35 -15.60
C ILE A 115 -3.87 -1.67 -15.79
N GLU A 116 -4.72 -1.77 -14.79
CA GLU A 116 -5.96 -1.01 -14.73
C GLU A 116 -5.65 0.34 -14.08
N ALA A 117 -5.72 1.42 -14.86
CA ALA A 117 -5.57 2.77 -14.35
C ALA A 117 -6.94 3.46 -14.26
N ALA A 118 -7.24 4.02 -13.09
CA ALA A 118 -8.42 4.85 -12.89
C ALA A 118 -8.00 6.32 -12.99
N MET A 119 -8.63 7.10 -13.87
CA MET A 119 -8.27 8.51 -14.12
C MET A 119 -8.76 9.43 -12.99
N ASN A 120 -8.28 9.18 -11.78
CA ASN A 120 -8.47 9.95 -10.56
C ASN A 120 -7.20 9.89 -9.69
N GLY A 121 -7.08 10.84 -8.75
CA GLY A 121 -6.01 10.86 -7.76
C GLY A 121 -6.36 9.98 -6.56
N MET A 122 -5.40 9.86 -5.62
CA MET A 122 -5.60 9.14 -4.36
C MET A 122 -6.84 9.62 -3.61
N PHE A 123 -7.10 10.94 -3.61
CA PHE A 123 -8.25 11.51 -2.94
C PHE A 123 -9.33 12.01 -3.92
N GLY A 124 -9.48 11.32 -5.05
CA GLY A 124 -10.47 11.69 -6.08
C GLY A 124 -10.04 12.94 -6.85
N LEU A 125 -10.95 13.90 -7.01
CA LEU A 125 -10.71 15.16 -7.72
C LEU A 125 -10.90 16.37 -6.79
N ILE A 126 -9.83 16.82 -6.12
CA ILE A 126 -9.95 17.86 -5.08
C ILE A 126 -9.72 19.27 -5.59
N ASN A 127 -8.68 19.59 -6.40
CA ASN A 127 -8.42 20.97 -6.86
C ASN A 127 -7.53 21.10 -8.13
N GLY A 128 -7.67 22.24 -8.83
CA GLY A 128 -6.58 22.98 -9.50
C GLY A 128 -5.87 22.39 -10.74
N ASP A 129 -4.65 22.86 -10.97
CA ASP A 129 -3.76 22.48 -12.09
C ASP A 129 -3.34 21.00 -12.07
N GLU A 130 -3.48 20.32 -10.92
CA GLU A 130 -3.22 18.89 -10.74
C GLU A 130 -4.09 18.03 -11.67
N PHE A 131 -5.32 18.47 -11.98
CA PHE A 131 -6.18 17.81 -12.97
C PHE A 131 -5.60 17.78 -14.37
N ARG A 132 -4.76 18.76 -14.74
CA ARG A 132 -4.18 18.82 -16.09
C ARG A 132 -3.21 17.67 -16.31
N GLN A 133 -2.49 17.29 -15.27
CA GLN A 133 -1.46 16.24 -15.33
C GLN A 133 -2.02 14.86 -15.01
N LEU A 134 -3.17 14.77 -14.35
CA LEU A 134 -3.81 13.49 -14.07
C LEU A 134 -3.96 12.68 -15.36
N GLY A 135 -3.68 11.38 -15.34
CA GLY A 135 -3.76 10.52 -16.53
C GLY A 135 -2.66 10.72 -17.56
N LEU A 136 -1.67 11.60 -17.33
CA LEU A 136 -0.45 11.65 -18.15
C LEU A 136 0.41 10.42 -17.85
N LEU A 137 0.70 9.61 -18.87
CA LEU A 137 1.65 8.52 -18.75
C LEU A 137 3.08 9.06 -18.79
N ARG A 138 3.69 9.20 -17.62
CA ARG A 138 5.04 9.74 -17.41
C ARG A 138 6.12 8.67 -17.49
N GLN A 139 5.79 7.46 -17.04
CA GLN A 139 6.77 6.38 -16.97
C GLN A 139 6.12 5.02 -17.23
N ALA A 140 6.80 4.20 -18.02
CA ALA A 140 6.45 2.81 -18.30
C ALA A 140 7.69 2.09 -18.85
N ASP A 141 8.60 1.72 -17.96
CA ASP A 141 9.86 1.07 -18.31
C ASP A 141 10.21 -0.03 -17.30
N ILE A 142 11.27 -0.80 -17.59
CA ILE A 142 11.83 -1.77 -16.64
C ILE A 142 13.23 -1.34 -16.26
N ALA A 143 13.61 -1.62 -15.01
CA ALA A 143 14.94 -1.34 -14.49
C ALA A 143 15.42 -2.53 -13.65
N THR A 144 16.73 -2.71 -13.62
CA THR A 144 17.36 -3.61 -12.67
C THR A 144 17.35 -2.96 -11.29
N PHE A 145 17.17 -3.76 -10.25
CA PHE A 145 17.08 -3.28 -8.88
C PHE A 145 18.28 -3.80 -8.08
N ASP A 146 19.12 -2.87 -7.62
CA ASP A 146 20.25 -3.23 -6.76
C ASP A 146 19.79 -3.34 -5.31
N ARG A 147 19.48 -4.57 -4.91
CA ARG A 147 19.02 -4.88 -3.54
C ARG A 147 20.07 -4.54 -2.49
N ALA A 148 21.36 -4.74 -2.78
CA ALA A 148 22.42 -4.50 -1.82
C ALA A 148 22.59 -2.99 -1.56
N LEU A 149 22.53 -2.17 -2.61
CA LEU A 149 22.54 -0.72 -2.48
C LEU A 149 21.28 -0.19 -1.78
N TRP A 150 20.11 -0.75 -2.09
CA TRP A 150 18.85 -0.38 -1.43
C TRP A 150 18.89 -0.63 0.08
N ASP A 151 19.36 -1.80 0.49
CA ASP A 151 19.48 -2.13 1.91
C ASP A 151 20.48 -1.20 2.61
N LEU A 152 21.63 -0.94 1.98
CA LEU A 152 22.64 -0.02 2.51
C LEU A 152 22.09 1.41 2.65
N LEU A 153 21.32 1.88 1.66
CA LEU A 153 20.68 3.19 1.71
C LEU A 153 19.82 3.31 2.95
N TRP A 154 18.94 2.34 3.22
CA TRP A 154 18.06 2.39 4.38
C TRP A 154 18.77 2.16 5.72
N ASP A 155 19.78 1.30 5.75
CA ASP A 155 20.68 1.15 6.91
C ASP A 155 21.29 2.52 7.27
N TYR A 156 21.79 3.26 6.27
CA TYR A 156 22.35 4.60 6.47
C TYR A 156 21.29 5.65 6.82
N THR A 157 20.16 5.70 6.11
CA THR A 157 19.08 6.66 6.35
C THR A 157 18.60 6.58 7.79
N ILE A 158 18.35 5.38 8.32
CA ILE A 158 17.90 5.21 9.72
C ILE A 158 18.95 5.77 10.69
N VAL A 159 20.23 5.45 10.50
CA VAL A 159 21.31 5.92 11.38
C VAL A 159 21.47 7.45 11.30
N ALA A 160 21.41 8.02 10.09
CA ALA A 160 21.52 9.46 9.86
C ALA A 160 20.31 10.22 10.42
N ASP A 161 19.10 9.68 10.28
CA ASP A 161 17.88 10.26 10.86
C ASP A 161 17.95 10.22 12.38
N MET A 162 18.44 9.12 12.97
CA MET A 162 18.68 9.05 14.42
C MET A 162 19.68 10.13 14.88
N ALA A 163 20.75 10.38 14.12
CA ALA A 163 21.71 11.44 14.44
C ALA A 163 21.09 12.85 14.32
N THR A 164 20.16 13.03 13.39
CA THR A 164 19.49 14.32 13.11
C THR A 164 18.40 14.64 14.13
N HIS A 165 17.62 13.63 14.54
CA HIS A 165 16.40 13.82 15.32
C HIS A 165 16.55 13.50 16.81
N LEU A 166 17.55 12.71 17.22
CA LEU A 166 17.81 12.52 18.64
C LEU A 166 18.40 13.80 19.26
N PRO A 167 18.09 14.11 20.54
CA PRO A 167 18.70 15.25 21.20
C PRO A 167 20.22 15.13 21.25
N SER A 168 20.91 16.21 20.89
CA SER A 168 22.38 16.26 20.74
C SER A 168 23.16 15.98 22.03
N ASN A 169 22.50 16.10 23.18
CA ASN A 169 23.07 15.80 24.50
C ASN A 169 22.89 14.33 24.94
N THR A 170 22.44 13.45 24.05
CA THR A 170 22.31 12.01 24.35
C THR A 170 23.50 11.22 23.83
N PRO A 171 24.04 10.25 24.60
CA PRO A 171 25.09 9.36 24.11
C PRO A 171 24.69 8.64 22.81
N ARG A 172 23.41 8.28 22.67
CA ARG A 172 22.91 7.56 21.49
C ARG A 172 22.92 8.42 20.23
N GLY A 173 22.58 9.71 20.32
CA GLY A 173 22.68 10.65 19.19
C GLY A 173 24.13 10.81 18.72
N GLY A 174 25.07 10.96 19.65
CA GLY A 174 26.51 11.01 19.34
C GLY A 174 27.03 9.72 18.69
N GLN A 175 26.61 8.55 19.19
CA GLN A 175 26.92 7.26 18.58
C GLN A 175 26.34 7.12 17.17
N ALA A 176 25.12 7.59 16.94
CA ALA A 176 24.49 7.57 15.61
C ALA A 176 25.29 8.41 14.62
N LEU A 177 25.67 9.64 15.01
CA LEU A 177 26.48 10.53 14.18
C LEU A 177 27.85 9.92 13.85
N TYR A 178 28.53 9.35 14.85
CA TYR A 178 29.79 8.66 14.65
C TYR A 178 29.63 7.48 13.69
N THR A 179 28.58 6.68 13.85
CA THR A 179 28.28 5.53 12.99
C THR A 179 28.01 5.96 11.55
N ALA A 180 27.19 7.00 11.34
CA ALA A 180 26.94 7.57 10.01
C ALA A 180 28.24 8.01 9.32
N ASN A 181 29.10 8.74 10.03
CA ASN A 181 30.42 9.13 9.52
C ASN A 181 31.31 7.92 9.19
N ALA A 182 31.29 6.88 10.02
CA ALA A 182 32.04 5.65 9.78
C ALA A 182 31.56 4.92 8.52
N ILE A 183 30.26 4.88 8.26
CA ILE A 183 29.69 4.34 7.02
C ILE A 183 30.18 5.16 5.82
N VAL A 184 30.07 6.49 5.87
CA VAL A 184 30.51 7.39 4.79
C VAL A 184 32.01 7.23 4.48
N ASN A 185 32.84 7.07 5.51
CA ASN A 185 34.29 6.89 5.32
C ASN A 185 34.65 5.54 4.68
N GLN A 186 33.77 4.54 4.77
CA GLN A 186 34.05 3.18 4.32
C GLN A 186 33.39 2.85 2.97
N VAL A 187 32.25 3.48 2.67
CA VAL A 187 31.42 3.18 1.51
C VAL A 187 31.76 4.10 0.35
N TYR A 188 32.13 3.49 -0.77
CA TYR A 188 32.26 4.15 -2.06
C TYR A 188 31.14 3.64 -2.99
N LEU A 189 30.29 4.55 -3.46
CA LEU A 189 29.09 4.17 -4.25
C LEU A 189 29.44 3.53 -5.59
N ASP A 190 30.60 3.85 -6.15
CA ASP A 190 31.15 3.29 -7.38
C ASP A 190 31.94 1.98 -7.15
N ALA A 191 32.11 1.53 -5.90
CA ALA A 191 32.78 0.29 -5.55
C ALA A 191 31.89 -0.62 -4.68
N PRO A 192 31.04 -1.47 -5.30
CA PRO A 192 30.10 -2.34 -4.59
C PRO A 192 30.74 -3.30 -3.57
N SER A 193 32.01 -3.64 -3.73
CA SER A 193 32.78 -4.45 -2.78
C SER A 193 32.90 -3.80 -1.39
N THR A 194 32.66 -2.49 -1.28
CA THR A 194 32.75 -1.72 -0.03
C THR A 194 31.45 -1.69 0.77
N TRP A 195 30.31 -1.94 0.11
CA TRP A 195 28.98 -1.84 0.71
C TRP A 195 28.75 -2.79 1.90
N PRO A 196 29.20 -4.07 1.87
CA PRO A 196 29.03 -4.97 3.01
C PRO A 196 29.67 -4.44 4.30
N ALA A 197 30.80 -3.73 4.20
CA ALA A 197 31.45 -3.14 5.37
C ALA A 197 30.62 -2.01 5.98
N GLY A 198 29.99 -1.16 5.15
CA GLY A 198 29.04 -0.14 5.61
C GLY A 198 27.83 -0.76 6.32
N ARG A 199 27.28 -1.83 5.76
CA ARG A 199 26.16 -2.57 6.38
C ARG A 199 26.54 -3.23 7.70
N GLU A 200 27.76 -3.78 7.82
CA GLU A 200 28.25 -4.35 9.08
C GLU A 200 28.37 -3.28 10.18
N ILE A 201 28.85 -2.08 9.84
CA ILE A 201 28.91 -0.94 10.76
C ILE A 201 27.50 -0.57 11.23
N ALA A 202 26.55 -0.42 10.31
CA ALA A 202 25.16 -0.11 10.65
C ALA A 202 24.52 -1.20 11.53
N ALA A 203 24.68 -2.47 11.17
CA ALA A 203 24.11 -3.60 11.91
C ALA A 203 24.63 -3.67 13.35
N LYS A 204 25.92 -3.42 13.58
CA LYS A 204 26.49 -3.33 14.95
C LYS A 204 25.82 -2.25 15.78
N PHE A 205 25.55 -1.09 15.19
CA PHE A 205 24.85 0.00 15.90
C PHE A 205 23.36 -0.31 16.11
N LEU A 206 22.65 -0.77 15.07
CA LEU A 206 21.19 -1.00 15.08
C LEU A 206 20.77 -2.22 15.90
N SER A 207 21.67 -3.19 16.12
CA SER A 207 21.39 -4.37 16.96
C SER A 207 21.30 -4.05 18.46
N ALA A 208 21.73 -2.87 18.89
CA ALA A 208 21.64 -2.46 20.29
C ALA A 208 20.18 -2.34 20.73
N ARG A 209 19.83 -2.99 21.84
CA ARG A 209 18.49 -2.94 22.44
C ARG A 209 18.47 -2.03 23.67
N ASN A 210 17.32 -1.41 23.88
CA ASN A 210 17.02 -0.73 25.13
C ASN A 210 16.90 -1.74 26.27
N GLY A 211 17.09 -1.30 27.52
CA GLY A 211 16.86 -2.15 28.69
C GLY A 211 15.39 -2.50 28.88
N ASP A 212 15.12 -3.61 29.58
CA ASP A 212 13.78 -4.20 29.73
C ASP A 212 12.72 -3.29 30.37
N GLY A 213 13.16 -2.26 31.11
CA GLY A 213 12.26 -1.28 31.76
C GLY A 213 11.85 -0.10 30.88
N GLN A 214 12.26 -0.05 29.61
CA GLN A 214 11.94 1.05 28.69
C GLN A 214 10.55 0.87 28.04
N HIS A 215 10.01 1.96 27.48
CA HIS A 215 8.75 1.91 26.74
C HIS A 215 8.86 0.99 25.52
N ASN A 216 7.81 0.19 25.31
CA ASN A 216 7.65 -0.62 24.11
C ASN A 216 6.78 0.12 23.10
N LEU A 217 7.28 0.23 21.88
CA LEU A 217 6.51 0.75 20.74
C LEU A 217 6.04 -0.43 19.89
N SER A 218 4.75 -0.43 19.56
CA SER A 218 4.17 -1.39 18.61
C SER A 218 3.78 -0.64 17.35
N ALA A 219 4.13 -1.18 16.19
CA ALA A 219 3.75 -0.66 14.90
C ALA A 219 2.84 -1.65 14.18
N ILE A 220 1.80 -1.14 13.52
CA ILE A 220 0.91 -1.93 12.69
C ILE A 220 0.62 -1.18 11.40
N GLY A 221 0.65 -1.88 10.26
CA GLY A 221 0.17 -1.32 9.01
C GLY A 221 -1.34 -1.12 9.07
N HIS A 222 -1.81 0.04 8.64
CA HIS A 222 -3.23 0.34 8.51
C HIS A 222 -3.44 1.15 7.22
N ALA A 223 -4.53 0.89 6.51
CA ALA A 223 -4.97 1.75 5.42
C ALA A 223 -6.43 2.12 5.65
N HIS A 224 -6.64 3.35 6.10
CA HIS A 224 -7.96 3.95 6.17
C HIS A 224 -8.48 4.18 4.76
N ILE A 225 -9.65 3.64 4.44
CA ILE A 225 -10.31 3.84 3.14
C ILE A 225 -11.75 4.24 3.40
N ASP A 226 -12.03 5.53 3.23
CA ASP A 226 -13.39 6.03 3.31
C ASP A 226 -14.31 5.26 2.36
N THR A 227 -15.40 4.75 2.91
CA THR A 227 -16.37 3.95 2.15
C THR A 227 -16.92 4.77 0.98
N ALA A 228 -17.27 6.03 1.23
CA ALA A 228 -17.63 7.00 0.22
C ALA A 228 -17.31 8.40 0.75
N TRP A 229 -16.35 9.07 0.14
CA TRP A 229 -15.98 10.44 0.48
C TRP A 229 -15.89 11.30 -0.78
N LEU A 230 -14.71 11.34 -1.41
CA LEU A 230 -14.45 12.13 -2.63
C LEU A 230 -14.49 11.28 -3.90
N TRP A 231 -15.04 10.07 -3.78
CA TRP A 231 -15.22 9.10 -4.85
C TRP A 231 -16.46 8.25 -4.57
N PRO A 232 -17.08 7.66 -5.62
CA PRO A 232 -18.24 6.79 -5.45
C PRO A 232 -17.86 5.42 -4.86
N LEU A 233 -18.83 4.70 -4.29
CA LEU A 233 -18.65 3.34 -3.72
C LEU A 233 -17.93 2.37 -4.66
N ALA A 234 -18.24 2.44 -5.95
CA ALA A 234 -17.64 1.56 -6.94
C ALA A 234 -16.14 1.83 -7.15
N GLU A 235 -15.64 3.01 -6.79
CA GLU A 235 -14.19 3.27 -6.71
C GLU A 235 -13.57 2.72 -5.43
N THR A 236 -14.29 2.76 -4.31
CA THR A 236 -13.83 2.17 -3.04
C THR A 236 -13.54 0.69 -3.19
N MET A 237 -14.40 -0.06 -3.87
CA MET A 237 -14.15 -1.48 -4.18
C MET A 237 -12.79 -1.68 -4.88
N ARG A 238 -12.43 -0.76 -5.78
CA ARG A 238 -11.13 -0.75 -6.47
C ARG A 238 -9.97 -0.36 -5.57
N LYS A 239 -10.16 0.66 -4.73
CA LYS A 239 -9.19 1.05 -3.69
C LYS A 239 -8.89 -0.14 -2.77
N CYS A 240 -9.91 -0.88 -2.35
CA CYS A 240 -9.76 -2.05 -1.49
C CYS A 240 -8.86 -3.12 -2.12
N TYR A 241 -9.14 -3.61 -3.34
CA TYR A 241 -8.27 -4.65 -3.90
C TYR A 241 -6.86 -4.16 -4.21
N ARG A 242 -6.69 -2.88 -4.59
CA ARG A 242 -5.36 -2.27 -4.79
C ARG A 242 -4.56 -2.27 -3.49
N THR A 243 -5.18 -1.84 -2.41
CA THR A 243 -4.54 -1.77 -1.09
C THR A 243 -4.27 -3.16 -0.54
N PHE A 244 -5.24 -4.08 -0.57
CA PHE A 244 -5.10 -5.40 0.05
C PHE A 244 -4.12 -6.29 -0.72
N SER A 245 -4.13 -6.27 -2.05
CA SER A 245 -3.11 -6.98 -2.85
C SER A 245 -1.70 -6.48 -2.53
N THR A 246 -1.53 -5.17 -2.40
CA THR A 246 -0.26 -4.56 -1.98
C THR A 246 0.16 -4.98 -0.58
N ALA A 247 -0.76 -4.98 0.39
CA ALA A 247 -0.46 -5.42 1.75
C ALA A 247 -0.02 -6.90 1.76
N LEU A 248 -0.64 -7.76 0.94
CA LEU A 248 -0.23 -9.15 0.79
C LEU A 248 1.17 -9.29 0.17
N CYS A 249 1.54 -8.45 -0.82
CA CYS A 249 2.92 -8.41 -1.33
C CYS A 249 3.92 -8.08 -0.21
N TYR A 250 3.62 -7.09 0.64
CA TYR A 250 4.47 -6.79 1.78
C TYR A 250 4.58 -7.92 2.79
N MET A 251 3.52 -8.70 3.00
CA MET A 251 3.59 -9.87 3.88
C MET A 251 4.53 -10.95 3.34
N GLN A 252 4.72 -11.03 2.02
CA GLN A 252 5.68 -11.96 1.41
C GLN A 252 7.12 -11.48 1.55
N ASP A 253 7.34 -10.17 1.44
CA ASP A 253 8.69 -9.58 1.51
C ASP A 253 9.16 -9.35 2.95
N TYR A 254 8.25 -9.09 3.88
CA TYR A 254 8.57 -8.69 5.26
C TYR A 254 7.90 -9.63 6.27
N PRO A 255 8.62 -10.65 6.77
CA PRO A 255 8.08 -11.69 7.65
C PRO A 255 7.57 -11.24 9.02
N ASP A 256 7.65 -9.95 9.38
CA ASP A 256 7.07 -9.37 10.61
C ASP A 256 5.93 -8.36 10.35
N TYR A 257 5.72 -7.95 9.09
CA TYR A 257 4.67 -7.02 8.70
C TYR A 257 3.25 -7.55 8.98
N LYS A 258 2.48 -6.79 9.77
CA LYS A 258 1.05 -7.00 10.00
C LYS A 258 0.25 -5.84 9.44
N PHE A 259 -0.93 -6.14 8.92
CA PHE A 259 -1.85 -5.16 8.36
C PHE A 259 -3.23 -5.30 8.99
N VAL A 260 -3.82 -4.19 9.43
CA VAL A 260 -5.16 -4.10 9.99
C VAL A 260 -6.15 -3.58 8.95
N CYS A 261 -7.34 -4.18 8.92
CA CYS A 261 -8.51 -3.70 8.18
C CYS A 261 -9.72 -3.67 9.11
N SER A 262 -10.29 -2.48 9.30
CA SER A 262 -11.35 -2.19 10.28
C SER A 262 -12.77 -2.50 9.79
N GLN A 263 -13.01 -2.51 8.48
CA GLN A 263 -14.37 -2.51 7.91
C GLN A 263 -14.74 -3.86 7.31
N ALA A 264 -15.71 -4.56 7.90
CA ALA A 264 -16.18 -5.86 7.37
C ALA A 264 -16.75 -5.75 5.95
N GLN A 265 -17.44 -4.65 5.63
CA GLN A 265 -18.02 -4.41 4.30
C GLN A 265 -16.97 -4.45 3.17
N GLN A 266 -15.74 -3.98 3.44
CA GLN A 266 -14.66 -4.00 2.44
C GLN A 266 -14.23 -5.43 2.14
N LEU A 267 -14.11 -6.28 3.16
CA LEU A 267 -13.79 -7.71 2.98
C LEU A 267 -14.94 -8.48 2.33
N ALA A 268 -16.20 -8.11 2.63
CA ALA A 268 -17.36 -8.67 1.95
C ALA A 268 -17.34 -8.39 0.44
N TRP A 269 -16.96 -7.17 0.02
CA TRP A 269 -16.77 -6.88 -1.41
C TRP A 269 -15.66 -7.70 -2.05
N MET A 270 -14.55 -7.94 -1.33
CA MET A 270 -13.48 -8.79 -1.85
C MET A 270 -13.95 -10.23 -2.04
N LYS A 271 -14.73 -10.76 -1.09
CA LYS A 271 -15.34 -12.08 -1.20
C LYS A 271 -16.19 -12.22 -2.46
N ASP A 272 -17.03 -11.23 -2.73
CA ASP A 272 -17.99 -11.29 -3.83
C ASP A 272 -17.35 -10.98 -5.19
N GLN A 273 -16.46 -9.99 -5.25
CA GLN A 273 -15.95 -9.45 -6.52
C GLN A 273 -14.55 -9.93 -6.87
N GLN A 274 -13.75 -10.31 -5.88
CA GLN A 274 -12.33 -10.69 -6.04
C GLN A 274 -12.01 -11.98 -5.28
N PRO A 275 -12.70 -13.11 -5.56
CA PRO A 275 -12.62 -14.33 -4.76
C PRO A 275 -11.20 -14.90 -4.66
N ALA A 276 -10.41 -14.83 -5.74
CA ALA A 276 -9.02 -15.28 -5.72
C ALA A 276 -8.12 -14.44 -4.79
N LEU A 277 -8.34 -13.12 -4.72
CA LEU A 277 -7.68 -12.25 -3.75
C LEU A 277 -8.18 -12.55 -2.33
N TYR A 278 -9.49 -12.75 -2.17
CA TYR A 278 -10.10 -13.03 -0.88
C TYR A 278 -9.57 -14.31 -0.23
N GLU A 279 -9.33 -15.38 -0.99
CA GLU A 279 -8.69 -16.59 -0.46
C GLU A 279 -7.25 -16.33 0.03
N LYS A 280 -6.49 -15.46 -0.65
CA LYS A 280 -5.18 -15.03 -0.15
C LYS A 280 -5.30 -14.21 1.14
N ILE A 281 -6.32 -13.35 1.24
CA ILE A 281 -6.62 -12.62 2.48
C ILE A 281 -6.95 -13.60 3.60
N LYS A 282 -7.85 -14.58 3.38
CA LYS A 282 -8.19 -15.60 4.38
C LYS A 282 -6.97 -16.37 4.87
N ALA A 283 -6.08 -16.79 3.97
CA ALA A 283 -4.83 -17.44 4.34
C ALA A 283 -3.95 -16.53 5.21
N ALA A 284 -3.84 -15.24 4.86
CA ALA A 284 -3.09 -14.26 5.64
C ALA A 284 -3.73 -13.96 7.01
N VAL A 285 -5.07 -14.03 7.12
CA VAL A 285 -5.79 -13.93 8.39
C VAL A 285 -5.50 -15.14 9.28
N GLN A 286 -5.56 -16.35 8.73
CA GLN A 286 -5.20 -17.58 9.45
C GLN A 286 -3.74 -17.56 9.94
N ALA A 287 -2.85 -16.97 9.16
CA ALA A 287 -1.45 -16.77 9.54
C ALA A 287 -1.23 -15.62 10.55
N GLY A 288 -2.27 -14.87 10.93
CA GLY A 288 -2.17 -13.74 11.88
C GLY A 288 -1.44 -12.51 11.31
N ARG A 289 -1.41 -12.38 9.98
CA ARG A 289 -0.69 -11.32 9.24
C ARG A 289 -1.62 -10.22 8.74
N PHE A 290 -2.79 -10.62 8.27
CA PHE A 290 -3.90 -9.72 7.98
C PHE A 290 -4.86 -9.79 9.18
N VAL A 291 -5.13 -8.65 9.82
CA VAL A 291 -5.87 -8.59 11.08
C VAL A 291 -7.20 -7.86 10.83
N PRO A 292 -8.33 -8.58 10.72
CA PRO A 292 -9.63 -7.95 10.80
C PRO A 292 -9.80 -7.33 12.18
N ALA A 293 -10.14 -6.05 12.23
CA ALA A 293 -10.26 -5.29 13.47
C ALA A 293 -11.58 -4.52 13.55
N GLY A 294 -11.88 -3.97 14.72
CA GLY A 294 -12.97 -3.02 14.93
C GLY A 294 -14.33 -3.66 15.21
N GLY A 295 -14.64 -4.78 14.57
CA GLY A 295 -15.88 -5.54 14.82
C GLY A 295 -17.14 -4.89 14.27
N THR A 296 -17.04 -3.86 13.43
CA THR A 296 -18.18 -3.16 12.81
C THR A 296 -18.28 -3.40 11.31
N TRP A 297 -19.46 -3.15 10.74
CA TRP A 297 -19.71 -3.33 9.31
C TRP A 297 -18.98 -2.30 8.46
N VAL A 298 -19.08 -1.03 8.85
CA VAL A 298 -18.24 0.08 8.38
C VAL A 298 -17.62 0.79 9.59
N GLU A 299 -16.84 1.84 9.37
CA GLU A 299 -16.50 2.82 10.40
C GLU A 299 -17.63 3.86 10.46
N PRO A 300 -18.56 3.79 11.43
CA PRO A 300 -19.75 4.61 11.41
C PRO A 300 -19.54 5.96 12.11
N ASP A 301 -20.22 7.01 11.63
CA ASP A 301 -20.50 8.15 12.50
C ASP A 301 -21.26 7.68 13.74
N CYS A 302 -20.93 8.27 14.90
CA CYS A 302 -21.49 7.85 16.16
C CYS A 302 -22.55 8.82 16.72
N ASN A 303 -22.75 10.00 16.11
CA ASN A 303 -23.63 11.04 16.67
C ASN A 303 -25.01 11.07 16.00
N LEU A 304 -25.06 10.92 14.68
CA LEU A 304 -26.30 11.01 13.92
C LEU A 304 -27.13 9.71 13.96
N PRO A 305 -26.54 8.50 13.86
CA PRO A 305 -27.33 7.28 13.91
C PRO A 305 -27.95 7.03 15.28
N SER A 306 -29.08 6.33 15.31
CA SER A 306 -29.66 5.86 16.57
C SER A 306 -28.78 4.80 17.24
N GLY A 307 -29.00 4.58 18.54
CA GLY A 307 -28.30 3.50 19.27
C GLY A 307 -28.52 2.12 18.63
N GLU A 308 -29.71 1.85 18.09
CA GLU A 308 -29.98 0.60 17.37
C GLU A 308 -29.11 0.48 16.11
N SER A 309 -28.91 1.57 15.36
CA SER A 309 -28.01 1.56 14.21
C SER A 309 -26.57 1.20 14.60
N LEU A 310 -26.07 1.73 15.72
CA LEU A 310 -24.74 1.37 16.25
C LEU A 310 -24.68 -0.10 16.68
N VAL A 311 -25.73 -0.61 17.34
CA VAL A 311 -25.84 -2.05 17.67
C VAL A 311 -25.78 -2.90 16.41
N ARG A 312 -26.45 -2.48 15.32
CA ARG A 312 -26.41 -3.20 14.03
C ARG A 312 -25.04 -3.18 13.37
N GLN A 313 -24.29 -2.08 13.50
CA GLN A 313 -22.91 -2.03 13.01
C GLN A 313 -22.06 -3.14 13.63
N PHE A 314 -22.10 -3.28 14.96
CA PHE A 314 -21.39 -4.35 15.65
C PHE A 314 -21.94 -5.73 15.33
N LEU A 315 -23.28 -5.89 15.32
CA LEU A 315 -23.91 -7.18 15.04
C LEU A 315 -23.48 -7.74 13.68
N TYR A 316 -23.52 -6.92 12.62
CA TYR A 316 -23.15 -7.36 11.28
C TYR A 316 -21.64 -7.53 11.11
N GLY A 317 -20.83 -6.63 11.67
CA GLY A 317 -19.37 -6.75 11.64
C GLY A 317 -18.87 -8.01 12.35
N GLN A 318 -19.24 -8.20 13.61
CA GLN A 318 -18.87 -9.38 14.40
C GLN A 318 -19.35 -10.67 13.74
N ARG A 319 -20.59 -10.71 13.25
CA ARG A 319 -21.13 -11.90 12.58
C ARG A 319 -20.31 -12.25 11.33
N PHE A 320 -19.96 -11.27 10.52
CA PHE A 320 -19.14 -11.51 9.33
C PHE A 320 -17.77 -12.06 9.69
N PHE A 321 -17.05 -11.43 10.63
CA PHE A 321 -15.73 -11.92 11.04
C PHE A 321 -15.77 -13.31 11.69
N GLN A 322 -16.83 -13.60 12.46
CA GLN A 322 -17.00 -14.92 13.06
C GLN A 322 -17.28 -15.99 12.00
N GLN A 323 -18.13 -15.70 11.02
CA GLN A 323 -18.49 -16.64 9.96
C GLN A 323 -17.34 -16.90 8.98
N GLU A 324 -16.62 -15.86 8.58
CA GLU A 324 -15.60 -15.97 7.54
C GLU A 324 -14.21 -16.35 8.07
N PHE A 325 -13.88 -15.90 9.28
CA PHE A 325 -12.53 -16.04 9.86
C PHE A 325 -12.50 -16.75 11.22
N GLY A 326 -13.66 -17.01 11.84
CA GLY A 326 -13.72 -17.57 13.20
C GLY A 326 -13.24 -16.60 14.27
N ILE A 327 -13.24 -15.29 13.98
CA ILE A 327 -12.72 -14.24 14.87
C ILE A 327 -13.88 -13.42 15.45
N THR A 328 -13.74 -13.01 16.70
CA THR A 328 -14.57 -11.98 17.32
C THR A 328 -13.63 -10.88 17.80
N CYS A 329 -13.80 -9.67 17.26
CA CYS A 329 -12.98 -8.52 17.63
C CYS A 329 -13.30 -8.12 19.09
N ARG A 330 -12.27 -7.73 19.84
CA ARG A 330 -12.40 -7.21 21.22
C ARG A 330 -12.11 -5.72 21.30
N GLU A 331 -11.75 -5.12 20.17
CA GLU A 331 -11.39 -3.73 20.00
C GLU A 331 -12.31 -3.09 18.97
N PHE A 332 -12.75 -1.86 19.25
CA PHE A 332 -13.40 -1.00 18.27
C PHE A 332 -12.37 -0.01 17.72
N TRP A 333 -12.14 -0.10 16.41
CA TRP A 333 -11.16 0.66 15.66
C TRP A 333 -11.90 1.73 14.87
N LEU A 334 -11.82 2.98 15.33
CA LEU A 334 -12.58 4.08 14.78
C LEU A 334 -11.74 5.38 14.79
N PRO A 335 -10.66 5.45 14.00
CA PRO A 335 -9.72 6.56 14.04
C PRO A 335 -10.26 7.87 13.48
N ASP A 336 -11.23 7.83 12.56
CA ASP A 336 -11.63 9.01 11.77
C ASP A 336 -13.14 9.33 11.92
N THR A 337 -13.62 9.38 13.17
CA THR A 337 -15.01 9.75 13.47
C THR A 337 -15.12 11.06 14.24
N PHE A 338 -16.08 11.88 13.87
CA PHE A 338 -16.24 13.23 14.41
C PHE A 338 -17.10 13.24 15.68
N GLY A 339 -16.53 12.71 16.77
CA GLY A 339 -17.11 12.75 18.11
C GLY A 339 -17.86 11.47 18.51
N TYR A 340 -17.99 11.27 19.83
CA TYR A 340 -18.45 10.00 20.40
C TYR A 340 -19.52 10.23 21.47
N PRO A 341 -20.70 9.57 21.41
CA PRO A 341 -21.74 9.73 22.40
C PRO A 341 -21.37 9.00 23.71
N ALA A 342 -21.83 9.53 24.85
CA ALA A 342 -21.57 8.95 26.17
C ALA A 342 -22.10 7.50 26.34
N ALA A 343 -23.07 7.09 25.51
CA ALA A 343 -23.62 5.73 25.52
C ALA A 343 -22.73 4.70 24.78
N LEU A 344 -21.76 5.14 23.99
CA LEU A 344 -20.94 4.24 23.15
C LEU A 344 -20.24 3.13 23.95
N PRO A 345 -19.59 3.40 25.11
CA PRO A 345 -18.97 2.33 25.91
C PRO A 345 -19.96 1.24 26.36
N GLN A 346 -21.21 1.58 26.66
CA GLN A 346 -22.23 0.60 27.04
C GLN A 346 -22.60 -0.31 25.85
N ILE A 347 -22.77 0.28 24.67
CA ILE A 347 -23.06 -0.45 23.43
C ILE A 347 -21.89 -1.38 23.08
N MET A 348 -20.65 -0.86 23.14
CA MET A 348 -19.42 -1.63 22.93
C MET A 348 -19.35 -2.87 23.83
N ARG A 349 -19.59 -2.70 25.14
CA ARG A 349 -19.60 -3.82 26.09
C ARG A 349 -20.69 -4.85 25.77
N GLY A 350 -21.87 -4.41 25.31
CA GLY A 350 -22.93 -5.29 24.83
C GLY A 350 -22.55 -6.10 23.59
N ALA A 351 -21.62 -5.60 22.78
CA ALA A 351 -21.07 -6.27 21.59
C ALA A 351 -19.79 -7.08 21.86
N GLY A 352 -19.36 -7.22 23.12
CA GLY A 352 -18.13 -7.93 23.48
C GLY A 352 -16.84 -7.15 23.21
N ILE A 353 -16.95 -5.84 22.96
CA ILE A 353 -15.79 -4.96 22.77
C ILE A 353 -15.31 -4.43 24.12
N GLU A 354 -14.01 -4.56 24.36
CA GLU A 354 -13.30 -4.18 25.58
C GLU A 354 -12.37 -2.98 25.39
N TYR A 355 -11.83 -2.81 24.19
CA TYR A 355 -10.87 -1.76 23.86
C TYR A 355 -11.43 -0.79 22.83
N PHE A 356 -11.00 0.46 22.89
CA PHE A 356 -11.36 1.49 21.93
C PHE A 356 -10.09 2.15 21.39
N LEU A 357 -10.04 2.38 20.07
CA LEU A 357 -8.98 3.12 19.42
C LEU A 357 -9.58 4.22 18.54
N THR A 358 -9.14 5.46 18.78
CA THR A 358 -9.42 6.66 17.97
C THR A 358 -8.13 7.45 17.78
N GLN A 359 -8.08 8.34 16.79
CA GLN A 359 -7.05 9.37 16.64
C GLN A 359 -7.48 10.68 17.32
#